data_AF-A0A7W0Q192-F1
#
_entry.id   AF-A0A7W0Q192-F1
#
_cell.length_a   1.000
_cell.length_b   1.000
_cell.length_c   1.000
_cell.angle_alpha   90.00
_cell.angle_beta   90.00
_cell.angle_gamma   90.00
#
_symmetry.space_group_name_H-M   'P 1'
#
loop_
_entity.id
_entity.type
_entity.pdbx_description
1 polymer ?
#
loop_
_entity_poly.entity_id
_entity_poly.type
_entity_poly.pdbx_seq_one_letter_code
_entity_poly.pdbx_strand_id
1 'polypeptide(L)' 'MRRGCDVIVCHGGAGLVAPERHDRLRAGVRAAAAAGHRILAAGGSALDAVVLAV' A
#
# COMPACT_ATOMS: atom_id res chain seq x y z
N MET A 1 -23.22 -11.55 7.99
CA MET A 1 -22.12 -10.77 8.62
C MET A 1 -21.55 -9.84 7.57
N ARG A 2 -21.57 -8.52 7.78
CA ARG A 2 -20.80 -7.61 6.94
C ARG A 2 -19.33 -7.84 7.31
N ARG A 3 -18.50 -8.32 6.36
CA ARG A 3 -17.05 -8.21 6.52
C ARG A 3 -16.75 -6.73 6.69
N GLY A 4 -15.85 -6.37 7.61
CA GLY A 4 -15.41 -4.99 7.76
C GLY A 4 -14.89 -4.45 6.43
N CYS A 5 -14.84 -3.13 6.27
CA CYS A 5 -14.09 -2.55 5.16
C CYS A 5 -12.61 -2.71 5.47
N ASP A 6 -11.93 -3.63 4.78
CA ASP A 6 -10.50 -3.82 4.96
C ASP A 6 -9.75 -2.71 4.21
N VAL A 7 -8.87 -1.99 4.92
CA VAL A 7 -8.17 -0.81 4.40
C VAL A 7 -6.68 -0.95 4.66
N ILE A 8 -5.87 -0.60 3.66
CA ILE A 8 -4.42 -0.42 3.80
C ILE A 8 -4.03 0.98 3.34
N VAL A 9 -3.09 1.59 4.06
CA VAL A 9 -2.54 2.91 3.74
C VAL A 9 -1.02 2.79 3.68
N CYS A 10 -0.43 3.28 2.59
CA CYS A 10 1.02 3.30 2.39
C CYS A 10 1.50 4.75 2.31
N HIS A 11 2.68 5.02 2.85
CA HIS A 11 3.34 6.32 2.71
C HIS A 11 4.81 6.13 2.34
N GLY A 12 5.35 7.09 1.60
CA GLY A 12 6.79 7.22 1.41
C GLY A 12 7.46 7.90 2.61
N GLY A 13 8.76 8.17 2.51
CA GLY A 13 9.46 9.02 3.46
C GLY A 13 9.14 10.51 3.28
N ALA A 14 9.56 11.32 4.24
CA ALA A 14 9.51 12.78 4.14
C ALA A 14 10.69 13.32 3.30
N GLY A 15 10.54 14.54 2.78
CA GLY A 15 11.62 15.29 2.09
C GLY A 15 11.22 15.89 0.76
N LEU A 16 12.10 16.72 0.19
CA LEU A 16 11.90 17.31 -1.13
C LEU A 16 12.02 16.25 -2.22
N VAL A 17 11.10 16.28 -3.16
CA VAL A 17 11.07 15.37 -4.29
C VAL A 17 11.12 16.17 -5.59
N ALA A 18 12.21 15.98 -6.34
CA ALA A 18 12.35 16.53 -7.68
C ALA A 18 11.19 16.06 -8.60
N PRO A 19 10.58 16.96 -9.41
CA PRO A 19 9.41 16.65 -10.24
C PRO A 19 9.56 15.37 -11.08
N GLU A 20 10.75 15.11 -11.60
CA GLU A 20 11.07 13.98 -12.47
C GLU A 20 10.92 12.63 -11.76
N ARG A 21 10.94 12.62 -10.42
CA ARG A 21 10.77 11.43 -9.59
C ARG A 21 9.32 11.18 -9.17
N HIS A 22 8.41 12.14 -9.39
CA HIS A 22 7.05 12.08 -8.83
C HIS A 22 6.29 10.84 -9.31
N ASP A 23 6.33 10.55 -10.61
CA ASP A 23 5.59 9.43 -11.18
C ASP A 23 6.15 8.08 -10.73
N ARG A 24 7.49 7.97 -10.66
CA ARG A 24 8.16 6.77 -10.14
C ARG A 24 7.77 6.50 -8.68
N LEU A 25 7.71 7.55 -7.85
CA LEU A 25 7.36 7.41 -6.43
C LEU A 25 5.88 7.09 -6.25
N ARG A 26 4.99 7.74 -6.99
CA ARG A 26 3.55 7.41 -7.00
C ARG A 26 3.31 5.98 -7.45
N ALA A 27 4.03 5.51 -8.48
CA ALA A 27 3.94 4.13 -8.95
C ALA A 27 4.36 3.14 -7.86
N GLY A 28 5.45 3.42 -7.14
CA GLY A 28 5.89 2.60 -6.00
C GLY A 28 4.83 2.50 -4.90
N VAL A 29 4.28 3.63 -4.44
CA VAL A 29 3.24 3.66 -3.41
C VAL A 29 1.96 2.92 -3.86
N ARG A 30 1.57 3.07 -5.14
CA ARG A 30 0.43 2.34 -5.70
C ARG A 30 0.68 0.83 -5.73
N ALA A 31 1.88 0.41 -6.12
CA ALA A 31 2.25 -1.01 -6.17
C ALA A 31 2.23 -1.64 -4.77
N ALA A 32 2.79 -0.95 -3.78
CA ALA A 32 2.75 -1.32 -2.36
C ALA A 32 1.31 -1.50 -1.85
N ALA A 33 0.47 -0.48 -2.03
CA ALA A 33 -0.93 -0.54 -1.60
C ALA A 33 -1.70 -1.67 -2.28
N ALA A 34 -1.49 -1.88 -3.59
CA ALA A 34 -2.11 -2.96 -4.34
C ALA A 34 -1.64 -4.35 -3.89
N ALA A 35 -0.39 -4.49 -3.43
CA ALA A 35 0.12 -5.76 -2.90
C ALA A 35 -0.53 -6.13 -1.57
N GLY A 36 -0.56 -5.22 -0.61
CA GLY A 36 -1.22 -5.49 0.68
C GLY A 36 -2.74 -5.61 0.58
N HIS A 37 -3.40 -4.80 -0.26
CA HIS A 37 -4.85 -4.90 -0.48
C HIS A 37 -5.25 -6.28 -1.03
N ARG A 38 -4.42 -6.92 -1.86
CA ARG A 38 -4.69 -8.29 -2.35
C ARG A 38 -4.76 -9.31 -1.21
N ILE A 39 -3.95 -9.15 -0.17
CA ILE A 39 -3.99 -10.02 1.01
C ILE A 39 -5.27 -9.79 1.82
N LEU A 40 -5.58 -8.52 2.10
CA LEU A 40 -6.79 -8.16 2.83
C LEU A 40 -8.07 -8.62 2.11
N ALA A 41 -8.16 -8.37 0.80
CA ALA A 41 -9.30 -8.79 -0.02
C ALA A 41 -9.48 -10.32 -0.09
N ALA A 42 -8.41 -11.08 0.14
CA ALA A 42 -8.44 -12.53 0.25
C ALA A 42 -8.77 -13.04 1.67
N GLY A 43 -9.01 -12.15 2.63
CA GLY A 43 -9.24 -12.49 4.04
C GLY A 43 -7.96 -12.84 4.82
N GLY A 44 -6.80 -12.45 4.29
CA GLY A 44 -5.51 -12.61 4.97
C GLY A 44 -5.34 -11.66 6.15
N SER A 45 -4.27 -11.86 6.92
CA SER A 45 -4.03 -11.06 8.12
C SER A 45 -3.52 -9.64 7.79
N ALA A 46 -3.75 -8.70 8.70
CA ALA A 46 -3.17 -7.37 8.61
C ALA A 46 -1.62 -7.42 8.58
N LEU A 47 -1.01 -8.38 9.28
CA LEU A 47 0.44 -8.57 9.30
C LEU A 47 0.96 -8.97 7.90
N ASP A 48 0.35 -9.96 7.27
CA ASP A 48 0.74 -10.40 5.92
C ASP A 48 0.55 -9.27 4.89
N ALA A 49 -0.52 -8.48 5.05
CA ALA A 49 -0.79 -7.35 4.18
C ALA A 49 0.28 -6.25 4.27
N VAL A 50 0.74 -5.90 5.48
CA VAL A 50 1.79 -4.87 5.64
C VAL A 50 3.17 -5.37 5.22
N VAL A 51 3.47 -6.66 5.41
CA VAL A 51 4.74 -7.27 4.94
C VAL A 51 4.87 -7.19 3.42
N LEU A 52 3.78 -7.35 2.66
CA LEU A 52 3.82 -7.21 1.20
C LEU A 52 3.72 -5.76 0.70
N ALA A 53 3.38 -4.81 1.56
CA ALA A 53 3.19 -3.40 1.20
C ALA A 53 4.42 -2.52 1.50
N VAL A 54 5.54 -3.08 1.96
CA VAL A 54 6.79 -2.38 2.29
C VAL A 54 7.94 -3.02 1.51
#